data_AF-A0A812PE59-F1
#
_entry.id   AF-A0A812PE59-F1
#
_cell.length_a   1.000
_cell.length_b   1.000
_cell.length_c   1.000
_cell.angle_alpha   90.00
_cell.angle_beta   90.00
_cell.angle_gamma   90.00
#
_symmetry.space_group_name_H-M   'P 1'
#
loop_
_entity.id
_entity.type
_entity.pdbx_description
1 polymer ?
#
loop_
_entity_poly.entity_id
_entity_poly.type
_entity_poly.pdbx_seq_one_letter_code
_entity_poly.pdbx_strand_id
1 'polypeptide(L)'
;VWCVAELVEANELHLRQAVKMHSAASRDRCLETLLRIDVRAAEASFPADKELVLSKICDAEGFNERLQDLMLHRLEGFLQTSRARTAAALCDEVVLAAVNVVI
;
A
#
# COMPACT_ATOMS: atom_id res chain seq x y z
N VAL A 1 -7.91 -9.86 8.40
CA VAL A 1 -6.87 -9.95 9.46
C VAL A 1 -5.68 -10.76 9.01
N TRP A 2 -5.89 -11.94 8.42
CA TRP A 2 -4.79 -12.80 7.96
C TRP A 2 -3.87 -12.12 6.95
N CYS A 3 -4.43 -11.47 5.92
CA CYS A 3 -3.64 -10.79 4.89
C CYS A 3 -2.73 -9.67 5.45
N VAL A 4 -3.14 -8.98 6.52
CA VAL A 4 -2.31 -7.93 7.14
C VAL A 4 -1.24 -8.52 8.06
N ALA A 5 -1.52 -9.64 8.73
CA ALA A 5 -0.53 -10.43 9.44
C ALA A 5 0.56 -10.96 8.50
N GLU A 6 0.16 -11.51 7.35
CA GLU A 6 1.09 -12.01 6.34
C GLU A 6 1.99 -10.92 5.75
N LEU A 7 1.50 -9.68 5.60
CA LEU A 7 2.32 -8.57 5.12
C LEU A 7 3.47 -8.26 6.07
N VAL A 8 3.19 -8.21 7.38
CA VAL A 8 4.21 -7.96 8.41
C VAL A 8 5.20 -9.12 8.48
N GLU A 9 4.69 -10.36 8.57
CA GLU A 9 5.52 -11.58 8.62
C GLU A 9 6.44 -11.69 7.38
N ALA A 10 5.88 -11.50 6.19
CA ALA A 10 6.65 -11.55 4.96
C ALA A 10 7.73 -10.46 4.92
N ASN A 11 7.54 -9.33 5.62
CA ASN A 11 8.53 -8.25 5.66
C ASN A 11 9.68 -8.60 6.59
N GLU A 12 9.36 -9.19 7.75
CA GLU A 12 10.33 -9.74 8.70
C GLU A 12 11.16 -10.86 8.06
N LEU A 13 10.56 -11.66 7.16
CA LEU A 13 11.24 -12.68 6.36
C LEU A 13 11.92 -12.15 5.08
N HIS A 14 11.91 -10.84 4.84
CA HIS A 14 12.46 -10.21 3.64
C HIS A 14 11.90 -10.76 2.31
N LEU A 15 10.67 -11.27 2.33
CA LEU A 15 9.97 -11.74 1.14
C LEU A 15 9.44 -10.54 0.35
N ARG A 16 9.63 -10.59 -0.97
CA ARG A 16 9.12 -9.56 -1.87
C ARG A 16 7.60 -9.55 -1.87
N GLN A 17 7.00 -8.45 -1.44
CA GLN A 17 5.54 -8.24 -1.48
C GLN A 17 5.20 -7.08 -2.42
N ALA A 18 4.01 -7.12 -3.02
CA ALA A 18 3.46 -6.03 -3.81
C ALA A 18 2.00 -5.77 -3.43
N VAL A 19 1.67 -4.52 -3.14
CA VAL A 19 0.29 -4.06 -2.92
C VAL A 19 -0.15 -3.29 -4.16
N LYS A 20 -1.30 -3.65 -4.72
CA LYS A 20 -1.86 -2.99 -5.91
C LYS A 20 -2.97 -2.04 -5.50
N MET A 21 -2.91 -0.81 -6.00
CA MET A 21 -3.95 0.20 -5.83
C MET A 21 -4.52 0.56 -7.19
N HIS A 22 -5.83 0.41 -7.35
CA HIS A 22 -6.49 0.47 -8.66
C HIS A 22 -6.88 1.89 -9.12
N SER A 23 -6.82 2.90 -8.25
CA SER A 23 -7.09 4.29 -8.64
C SER A 23 -6.52 5.32 -7.65
N ALA A 24 -6.35 6.56 -8.10
CA ALA A 24 -5.99 7.69 -7.23
C ALA A 24 -7.07 8.02 -6.19
N ALA A 25 -8.35 7.89 -6.53
CA ALA A 25 -9.44 8.08 -5.57
C ALA A 25 -9.46 6.99 -4.48
N SER A 26 -9.18 5.74 -4.86
CA SER A 26 -8.98 4.64 -3.91
C SER A 26 -7.77 4.91 -3.02
N ARG A 27 -6.74 5.57 -3.55
CA ARG A 27 -5.54 5.94 -2.79
C ARG A 27 -5.83 6.93 -1.68
N ASP A 28 -6.48 8.04 -1.98
CA ASP A 28 -6.69 9.11 -0.99
C ASP A 28 -7.60 8.62 0.15
N ARG A 29 -8.64 7.84 -0.18
CA ARG A 29 -9.46 7.15 0.83
C ARG A 29 -8.67 6.11 1.62
N CYS A 30 -7.81 5.36 0.94
CA CYS A 30 -7.02 4.32 1.59
C CYS A 30 -5.97 4.92 2.53
N LEU A 31 -5.38 6.09 2.21
CA LEU A 31 -4.41 6.77 3.07
C LEU A 31 -4.97 7.02 4.47
N GLU A 32 -6.17 7.59 4.58
CA GLU A 32 -6.81 7.85 5.87
C GLU A 32 -7.05 6.55 6.65
N THR A 33 -7.55 5.51 5.97
CA THR A 33 -7.75 4.19 6.58
C THR A 33 -6.43 3.54 7.01
N LEU A 34 -5.37 3.68 6.23
CA LEU A 34 -4.06 3.10 6.51
C LEU A 34 -3.39 3.75 7.71
N LEU A 35 -3.53 5.07 7.88
CA LEU A 35 -3.05 5.79 9.07
C LEU A 35 -3.75 5.35 10.36
N ARG A 36 -4.93 4.74 10.24
CA ARG A 36 -5.75 4.30 11.37
C ARG A 36 -5.89 2.77 11.42
N ILE A 37 -5.04 2.05 10.69
CA ILE A 37 -5.15 0.60 10.60
C ILE A 37 -4.83 -0.01 11.97
N ASP A 38 -5.71 -0.90 12.41
CA ASP A 38 -5.58 -1.68 13.63
C ASP A 38 -5.95 -3.12 13.32
N VAL A 39 -5.01 -4.04 13.56
CA VAL A 39 -5.19 -5.48 13.37
C VAL A 39 -6.37 -6.04 14.17
N ARG A 40 -6.67 -5.45 15.34
CA ARG A 40 -7.82 -5.82 16.19
C ARG A 40 -9.14 -5.40 15.56
N ALA A 41 -9.15 -4.33 14.78
CA ALA A 41 -10.33 -3.87 14.04
C ALA A 41 -10.47 -4.56 12.68
N ALA A 42 -9.44 -5.26 12.19
CA ALA A 42 -9.48 -5.91 10.90
C ALA A 42 -10.61 -6.94 10.77
N GLU A 43 -11.23 -6.97 9.60
CA GLU A 43 -12.28 -7.93 9.26
C GLU A 43 -11.68 -9.30 8.90
N ALA A 44 -12.45 -10.35 9.13
CA ALA A 44 -12.14 -11.71 8.73
C ALA A 44 -13.43 -12.41 8.30
N SER A 45 -13.36 -13.21 7.23
CA SER A 45 -14.50 -13.99 6.77
C SER A 45 -14.97 -15.00 7.82
N PHE A 46 -14.03 -15.49 8.65
CA PHE A 46 -14.30 -16.39 9.76
C PHE A 46 -13.76 -15.76 11.06
N PRO A 47 -14.60 -15.54 12.09
CA PRO A 47 -14.16 -14.96 13.36
C PRO A 47 -13.03 -15.74 14.05
N ALA A 48 -13.04 -17.07 13.94
CA ALA A 48 -12.01 -17.94 14.51
C ALA A 48 -10.60 -17.65 13.95
N ASP A 49 -10.49 -17.26 12.68
CA ASP A 49 -9.20 -16.89 12.08
C ASP A 49 -8.65 -15.60 12.71
N LYS A 50 -9.54 -14.67 13.07
CA LYS A 50 -9.15 -13.44 13.76
C LYS A 50 -8.64 -13.73 15.16
N GLU A 51 -9.34 -14.57 15.91
CA GLU A 51 -8.90 -14.99 17.24
C GLU A 51 -7.55 -15.71 17.18
N LEU A 52 -7.38 -16.64 16.23
CA LEU A 52 -6.14 -17.35 16.02
C LEU A 52 -4.98 -16.41 15.69
N VAL A 53 -5.16 -15.48 14.74
CA VAL A 53 -4.12 -14.51 14.37
C VAL A 53 -3.79 -13.59 15.55
N LEU A 54 -4.80 -13.05 16.24
CA LEU A 54 -4.58 -12.17 17.39
C LEU A 54 -3.87 -12.90 18.53
N SER A 55 -4.15 -14.19 18.76
CA SER A 55 -3.45 -14.98 19.78
C SER A 55 -1.95 -15.15 19.52
N LYS A 56 -1.49 -14.99 18.27
CA LYS A 56 -0.08 -15.08 17.89
C LYS A 56 0.65 -13.74 17.99
N ILE A 57 -0.09 -12.64 18.13
CA ILE A 57 0.45 -11.29 18.25
C ILE A 57 0.60 -10.98 19.73
N CYS A 58 1.84 -10.96 20.23
CA CYS A 58 2.13 -10.66 21.63
C CYS A 58 1.95 -9.17 21.97
N ASP A 59 2.31 -8.29 21.05
CA ASP A 59 2.19 -6.84 21.17
C ASP A 59 1.42 -6.28 19.96
N ALA A 60 0.14 -5.99 20.18
CA ALA A 60 -0.74 -5.49 19.14
C ALA A 60 -0.40 -4.06 18.73
N GLU A 61 0.10 -3.22 19.64
CA GLU A 61 0.43 -1.83 19.33
C GLU A 61 1.70 -1.80 18.46
N GLY A 62 2.77 -2.47 18.89
CA GLY A 62 3.99 -2.57 18.08
C GLY A 62 3.73 -3.26 16.74
N PHE A 63 2.81 -4.23 16.67
CA PHE A 63 2.39 -4.83 15.40
C PHE A 63 1.71 -3.79 14.48
N ASN A 64 0.80 -2.99 15.03
CA ASN A 64 0.10 -1.94 14.28
C ASN A 64 1.04 -0.85 13.78
N GLU A 65 2.02 -0.44 14.58
CA GLU A 65 3.06 0.51 14.18
C GLU A 65 3.87 -0.02 12.99
N ARG A 66 4.33 -1.29 13.04
CA ARG A 66 5.06 -1.91 11.92
C ARG A 66 4.20 -2.03 10.67
N LEU A 67 2.92 -2.39 10.82
CA LEU A 67 1.98 -2.48 9.72
C LEU A 67 1.76 -1.11 9.08
N GLN A 68 1.56 -0.06 9.88
CA GLN A 68 1.40 1.32 9.40
C GLN A 68 2.63 1.80 8.64
N ASP A 69 3.81 1.64 9.23
CA ASP A 69 5.09 2.03 8.63
C ASP A 69 5.30 1.33 7.27
N LEU A 70 5.06 0.01 7.21
CA LEU A 70 5.17 -0.77 5.99
C LEU A 70 4.21 -0.28 4.89
N MET A 71 2.98 0.07 5.26
CA MET A 71 1.98 0.55 4.30
C MET A 71 2.27 1.98 3.82
N LEU A 72 2.73 2.86 4.71
CA LEU A 72 3.09 4.24 4.37
C LEU A 72 4.31 4.29 3.47
N HIS A 73 5.38 3.57 3.77
CA HIS A 73 6.57 3.49 2.92
C HIS A 73 6.24 2.99 1.50
N ARG A 74 5.36 1.98 1.38
CA ARG A 74 4.90 1.48 0.08
C ARG A 74 4.09 2.51 -0.68
N LEU A 75 3.28 3.30 0.02
CA LEU A 75 2.49 4.35 -0.59
C LEU A 75 3.35 5.52 -1.09
N GLU A 76 4.39 5.91 -0.35
CA GLU A 76 5.37 6.88 -0.83
C GLU A 76 6.06 6.42 -2.12
N GLY A 77 6.50 5.16 -2.17
CA GLY A 77 7.05 4.56 -3.39
C GLY A 77 6.06 4.58 -4.56
N PHE A 78 4.77 4.34 -4.28
CA PHE A 78 3.72 4.47 -5.29
C PHE A 78 3.57 5.91 -5.80
N LEU A 79 3.58 6.91 -4.91
CA LEU A 79 3.49 8.33 -5.27
C LEU A 79 4.67 8.79 -6.14
N GLN A 80 5.88 8.36 -5.80
CA GLN A 80 7.07 8.63 -6.61
C GLN A 80 6.94 8.00 -8.01
N THR A 81 6.51 6.74 -8.07
CA THR A 81 6.31 6.01 -9.34
C THR A 81 5.18 6.62 -10.18
N SER A 82 4.10 7.10 -9.57
CA SER A 82 3.01 7.75 -10.31
C SER A 82 3.44 9.10 -10.86
N ARG A 83 4.15 9.92 -10.07
CA ARG A 83 4.70 11.21 -10.55
C ARG A 83 5.65 11.00 -11.72
N ALA A 84 6.54 10.02 -11.63
CA ALA A 84 7.46 9.69 -12.71
C ALA A 84 6.71 9.27 -13.99
N ARG A 85 5.66 8.43 -13.88
CA ARG A 85 4.82 8.04 -15.03
C ARG A 85 4.05 9.21 -15.64
N THR A 86 3.47 10.09 -14.82
CA THR A 86 2.78 11.28 -15.33
C THR A 86 3.75 12.23 -16.03
N ALA A 87 4.94 12.45 -15.45
CA ALA A 87 5.98 13.26 -16.08
C ALA A 87 6.43 12.67 -17.42
N ALA A 88 6.64 11.35 -17.50
CA ALA A 88 7.00 10.67 -18.74
C ALA A 88 5.91 10.82 -19.81
N ALA A 89 4.63 10.62 -19.47
CA ALA A 89 3.52 10.77 -20.40
C ALA A 89 3.38 12.21 -20.94
N LEU A 90 3.59 13.22 -20.09
CA LEU A 90 3.58 14.62 -20.51
C LEU A 90 4.75 14.94 -21.45
N CYS A 91 5.95 14.41 -21.17
CA CYS A 91 7.11 14.56 -22.04
C CYS A 91 6.85 13.94 -23.43
N ASP A 92 6.26 12.74 -23.48
CA ASP A 92 5.93 12.07 -24.74
C ASP A 92 4.89 12.88 -25.56
N GLU A 93 3.85 13.43 -24.92
CA GLU A 93 2.88 14.31 -25.60
C GLU A 93 3.51 15.60 -26.12
N VAL A 94 4.38 16.24 -25.34
CA VAL A 94 5.07 17.48 -25.75
C VAL A 94 6.01 17.20 -26.92
N VAL A 95 6.73 16.09 -26.90
CA VAL A 95 7.60 15.68 -28.02
C VAL A 95 6.77 15.42 -29.28
N LEU A 96 5.65 14.71 -29.16
CA LEU A 96 4.76 14.44 -30.30
C LEU A 96 4.13 15.73 -30.87
N ALA A 97 3.70 16.65 -29.99
CA ALA A 97 3.17 17.94 -30.39
C ALA A 97 4.23 18.84 -31.04
N ALA A 98 5.46 18.86 -30.52
CA ALA A 98 6.56 19.63 -31.08
C ALA A 98 7.00 19.09 -32.46
N VAL A 99 6.98 17.77 -32.66
CA VAL A 99 7.28 17.16 -33.98
C VAL A 99 6.20 17.51 -35.01
N ASN A 100 4.93 17.56 -34.61
CA ASN A 100 3.82 17.91 -35.53
C ASN A 100 3.74 19.40 -35.89
N VAL A 101 4.37 20.30 -35.14
CA VAL A 101 4.40 21.75 -35.44
C VAL A 101 5.58 22.14 -36.35
N VAL A 102 6.58 21.26 -36.50
CA VAL A 102 7.80 21.50 -37.27
C VAL A 102 7.76 20.85 -38.68
N ILE A 103 6.65 20.20 -39.05
CA ILE A 103 6.35 19.68 -40.41
C ILE A 103 5.33 20.61 -41.08
#